data_AF-A0A523BZ20-F1
#
_entry.id   AF-A0A523BZ20-F1
#
_cell.length_a   1.000
_cell.length_b   1.000
_cell.length_c   1.000
_cell.angle_alpha   90.00
_cell.angle_beta   90.00
_cell.angle_gamma   90.00
#
_symmetry.space_group_name_H-M   'P 1'
#
loop_
_entity.id
_entity.type
_entity.pdbx_description
1 polymer ?
#
loop_
_entity_poly.entity_id
_entity_poly.type
_entity_poly.pdbx_seq_one_letter_code
_entity_poly.pdbx_strand_id
1 'polypeptide(L)'
;MRSWRILGFALAIAIGLAGGLLAGWLLFPPAAQAAEPQSLRADYKADFVLMTAEIYSQDGDLAAADVRLRSLGANDSLQAVQQAIISAQELGYEQADMQLLARLFTGLQRYTPVPPEPTP
;
A
#
# COMPACT_ATOMS: atom_id res chain seq x y z
N MET A 1 -4.34 -57.17 -8.84
CA MET A 1 -5.65 -56.47 -8.97
C MET A 1 -5.89 -55.34 -7.95
N ARG A 2 -4.89 -54.90 -7.15
CA ARG A 2 -5.04 -53.82 -6.15
C ARG A 2 -4.56 -52.45 -6.64
N SER A 3 -3.49 -52.41 -7.43
CA SER A 3 -2.89 -51.18 -7.98
C SER A 3 -3.82 -50.44 -8.96
N TRP A 4 -4.60 -51.16 -9.75
CA TRP A 4 -5.54 -50.57 -10.72
C TRP A 4 -6.65 -49.74 -10.04
N ARG A 5 -7.12 -50.20 -8.87
CA ARG A 5 -8.14 -49.49 -8.08
C ARG A 5 -7.58 -48.21 -7.46
N ILE A 6 -6.32 -48.24 -7.03
CA ILE A 6 -5.61 -47.09 -6.47
C ILE A 6 -5.33 -46.04 -7.55
N LEU A 7 -4.95 -46.49 -8.75
CA LEU A 7 -4.75 -45.60 -9.91
C LEU A 7 -6.04 -44.89 -10.31
N GLY A 8 -7.16 -45.61 -10.39
CA GLY A 8 -8.47 -44.99 -10.67
C GLY A 8 -8.89 -43.98 -9.61
N PHE A 9 -8.64 -44.29 -8.33
CA PHE A 9 -8.93 -43.37 -7.22
C PHE A 9 -8.06 -42.11 -7.26
N ALA A 10 -6.76 -42.25 -7.52
CA ALA A 10 -5.85 -41.12 -7.67
C ALA A 10 -6.22 -40.24 -8.87
N LEU A 11 -6.64 -40.84 -9.99
CA LEU A 11 -7.08 -40.10 -11.18
C LEU A 11 -8.36 -39.30 -10.90
N ALA A 12 -9.33 -39.88 -10.18
CA ALA A 12 -10.55 -39.18 -9.80
C ALA A 12 -10.26 -37.96 -8.91
N ILE A 13 -9.34 -38.08 -7.95
CA ILE A 13 -8.89 -36.95 -7.12
C ILE A 13 -8.21 -35.88 -7.97
N ALA A 14 -7.29 -36.28 -8.86
CA ALA A 14 -6.58 -35.34 -9.72
C ALA A 14 -7.54 -34.54 -10.61
N ILE A 15 -8.56 -35.21 -11.18
CA ILE A 15 -9.60 -34.55 -11.98
C ILE A 15 -10.44 -33.61 -11.11
N GLY A 16 -10.82 -34.03 -9.90
CA GLY A 16 -11.57 -33.19 -8.97
C GLY A 16 -10.80 -31.93 -8.54
N LEU A 17 -9.50 -32.08 -8.26
CA LEU A 17 -8.61 -30.96 -7.93
C LEU A 17 -8.44 -30.01 -9.13
N ALA A 18 -8.14 -30.56 -10.32
CA ALA A 18 -7.98 -29.76 -11.52
C ALA A 18 -9.27 -29.01 -11.87
N GLY A 19 -10.43 -29.69 -11.80
CA GLY A 19 -11.73 -29.09 -12.03
C GLY A 19 -12.09 -28.03 -10.99
N GLY A 20 -11.84 -28.30 -9.71
CA GLY A 20 -12.07 -27.35 -8.62
C GLY A 20 -11.20 -26.10 -8.71
N LEU A 21 -9.92 -26.24 -9.09
CA LEU A 21 -9.00 -25.12 -9.32
C LEU A 21 -9.41 -24.29 -10.53
N LEU A 22 -9.73 -24.93 -11.65
CA LEU A 22 -10.18 -24.25 -12.86
C LEU A 22 -11.50 -23.51 -12.63
N ALA A 23 -12.47 -24.15 -11.97
CA ALA A 23 -13.75 -23.54 -11.62
C ALA A 23 -13.57 -22.40 -10.62
N GLY A 24 -12.76 -22.62 -9.58
CA GLY A 24 -12.47 -21.61 -8.57
C GLY A 24 -11.82 -20.36 -9.14
N TRP A 25 -10.92 -20.50 -10.12
CA TRP A 25 -10.24 -19.36 -10.72
C TRP A 25 -11.06 -18.67 -11.83
N LEU A 26 -11.77 -19.44 -12.66
CA LEU A 26 -12.45 -18.91 -13.86
C LEU A 26 -13.88 -18.42 -13.59
N LEU A 27 -14.62 -19.07 -12.68
CA LEU A 27 -16.00 -18.71 -12.35
C LEU A 27 -16.07 -17.72 -11.17
N PHE A 28 -15.13 -17.82 -10.24
CA PHE A 28 -15.06 -16.95 -9.06
C PHE A 28 -13.65 -16.38 -8.92
N PRO A 29 -13.17 -15.59 -9.89
CA PRO A 29 -11.87 -14.94 -9.74
C PRO A 29 -11.84 -14.26 -8.37
N PRO A 30 -10.80 -14.50 -7.55
CA PRO A 30 -10.68 -13.79 -6.29
C PRO A 30 -10.72 -12.32 -6.66
N ALA A 31 -11.72 -11.60 -6.14
CA ALA A 31 -11.81 -10.18 -6.37
C ALA A 31 -10.44 -9.63 -5.98
N ALA A 32 -9.69 -9.09 -6.95
CA ALA A 32 -8.65 -8.15 -6.64
C ALA A 32 -9.41 -7.06 -5.90
N GLN A 33 -9.45 -7.16 -4.57
CA GLN A 33 -9.96 -6.08 -3.74
C GLN A 33 -9.15 -4.91 -4.24
N ALA A 34 -9.85 -3.93 -4.85
CA ALA A 34 -9.23 -2.69 -5.24
C ALA A 34 -8.42 -2.29 -4.02
N ALA A 35 -7.09 -2.38 -4.12
CA ALA A 35 -6.21 -2.16 -3.00
C ALA A 35 -6.32 -0.67 -2.75
N GLU A 36 -7.31 -0.28 -1.95
CA GLU A 36 -7.48 1.09 -1.59
C GLU A 36 -6.13 1.53 -1.02
N PRO A 37 -5.62 2.71 -1.35
CA PRO A 37 -4.34 3.19 -0.82
C PRO A 37 -4.22 3.04 0.71
N GLN A 38 -5.36 3.03 1.40
CA GLN A 38 -5.53 2.77 2.84
C GLN A 38 -5.18 1.33 3.28
N SER A 39 -5.33 0.33 2.42
CA SER A 39 -4.99 -1.08 2.70
C SER A 39 -3.53 -1.41 2.42
N LEU A 40 -2.70 -0.46 1.95
CA LEU A 40 -1.26 -0.67 1.83
C LEU A 40 -0.67 -1.02 3.21
N ARG A 41 0.25 -1.98 3.21
CA ARG A 41 1.08 -2.28 4.38
C ARG A 41 1.88 -1.02 4.76
N ALA A 42 2.22 -0.92 6.05
CA ALA A 42 2.85 0.26 6.62
C ALA A 42 4.21 0.61 5.98
N ASP A 43 4.95 -0.39 5.50
CA ASP A 43 6.19 -0.24 4.73
C ASP A 43 5.97 0.51 3.42
N TYR A 44 5.02 0.09 2.59
CA TYR A 44 4.74 0.80 1.33
C TYR A 44 4.19 2.22 1.54
N LYS A 45 3.47 2.46 2.63
CA LYS A 45 3.03 3.82 2.99
C LYS A 45 4.23 4.68 3.37
N ALA A 46 5.18 4.15 4.15
CA ALA A 46 6.40 4.87 4.52
C ALA A 46 7.22 5.23 3.28
N ASP A 47 7.36 4.32 2.31
CA ASP A 47 8.04 4.59 1.04
C ASP A 47 7.36 5.69 0.22
N PHE A 48 6.03 5.67 0.14
CA PHE A 48 5.29 6.73 -0.56
C PHE A 48 5.48 8.10 0.09
N VAL A 49 5.46 8.15 1.42
CA VAL A 49 5.71 9.38 2.15
C VAL A 49 7.15 9.85 1.95
N LEU A 50 8.12 8.93 1.90
CA LEU A 50 9.52 9.26 1.60
C LEU A 50 9.65 9.87 0.20
N MET A 51 9.06 9.26 -0.83
CA MET A 51 9.05 9.83 -2.19
C MET A 51 8.42 11.23 -2.20
N THR A 52 7.36 11.43 -1.43
CA THR A 52 6.74 12.75 -1.29
C THR A 52 7.67 13.74 -0.60
N ALA A 53 8.42 13.31 0.42
CA ALA A 53 9.40 14.13 1.13
C ALA A 53 10.61 14.49 0.25
N GLU A 54 11.06 13.59 -0.61
CA GLU A 54 12.10 13.83 -1.60
C GLU A 54 11.67 14.91 -2.61
N ILE A 55 10.47 14.77 -3.18
CA ILE A 55 9.91 15.76 -4.11
C ILE A 55 9.79 17.12 -3.42
N TYR A 56 9.21 17.15 -2.21
CA TYR A 56 9.11 18.36 -1.40
C TYR A 56 10.47 19.00 -1.12
N SER A 57 11.51 18.20 -0.88
CA SER A 57 12.85 18.72 -0.64
C SER A 57 13.46 19.43 -1.87
N GLN A 58 12.96 19.12 -3.07
CA GLN A 58 13.40 19.71 -4.33
C GLN A 58 12.56 20.93 -4.71
N ASP A 59 11.23 20.86 -4.58
CA ASP A 59 10.31 21.91 -5.03
C ASP A 59 9.86 22.88 -3.92
N GLY A 60 9.89 22.46 -2.65
CA GLY A 60 9.39 23.23 -1.50
C GLY A 60 7.87 23.39 -1.47
N ASP A 61 7.12 22.66 -2.29
CA ASP A 61 5.67 22.84 -2.45
C ASP A 61 4.87 21.97 -1.46
N LEU A 62 4.51 22.58 -0.33
CA LEU A 62 3.69 21.93 0.70
C LEU A 62 2.27 21.63 0.25
N ALA A 63 1.70 22.43 -0.65
CA ALA A 63 0.34 22.18 -1.14
C ALA A 63 0.32 20.93 -2.03
N ALA A 64 1.30 20.80 -2.92
CA ALA A 64 1.45 19.61 -3.75
C ALA A 64 1.81 18.36 -2.91
N ALA A 65 2.65 18.49 -1.89
CA ALA A 65 2.95 17.41 -0.96
C ALA A 65 1.69 16.92 -0.21
N ASP A 66 0.89 17.86 0.31
CA ASP A 66 -0.36 17.59 1.00
C ASP A 66 -1.40 16.86 0.13
N VAL A 67 -1.54 17.27 -1.14
CA VAL A 67 -2.41 16.56 -2.11
C VAL A 67 -1.96 15.11 -2.32
N ARG A 68 -0.65 14.87 -2.46
CA ARG A 68 -0.11 13.51 -2.60
C ARG A 68 -0.37 12.67 -1.36
N LEU A 69 -0.14 13.22 -0.16
CA LEU A 69 -0.37 12.50 1.10
C LEU A 69 -1.84 12.14 1.31
N ARG A 70 -2.79 13.00 0.91
CA ARG A 70 -4.22 12.67 0.96
C ARG A 70 -4.61 11.50 0.05
N SER A 71 -3.87 11.26 -1.03
CA SER A 71 -4.13 10.10 -1.91
C SER A 71 -3.91 8.76 -1.22
N LEU A 72 -3.15 8.71 -0.10
CA LEU A 72 -3.04 7.54 0.77
C LEU A 72 -4.33 7.26 1.56
N GLY A 73 -5.37 8.08 1.40
CA GLY A 73 -6.59 8.06 2.21
C GLY A 73 -6.35 8.56 3.64
N ALA A 74 -5.25 9.28 3.86
CA ALA A 74 -5.00 9.95 5.12
C ALA A 74 -5.89 11.20 5.20
N ASN A 75 -6.79 11.23 6.19
CA ASN A 75 -7.56 12.43 6.51
C ASN A 75 -6.66 13.57 7.01
N ASP A 76 -5.48 13.22 7.54
CA ASP A 76 -4.48 14.15 8.04
C ASP A 76 -3.09 13.79 7.49
N SER A 77 -2.56 14.65 6.62
CA SER A 77 -1.22 14.56 6.05
C SER A 77 -0.13 14.55 7.13
N LEU A 78 -0.31 15.28 8.23
CA LEU A 78 0.66 15.34 9.32
C LEU A 78 0.75 13.99 10.04
N GLN A 79 -0.40 13.36 10.29
CA GLN A 79 -0.47 12.01 10.86
C GLN A 79 0.17 10.97 9.93
N ALA A 80 -0.03 11.09 8.61
CA ALA A 80 0.58 10.19 7.64
C ALA A 80 2.11 10.24 7.70
N VAL A 81 2.69 11.45 7.79
CA VAL A 81 4.15 11.61 7.92
C VAL A 81 4.65 11.13 9.26
N GLN A 82 3.92 11.36 10.35
CA GLN A 82 4.29 10.83 11.67
C GLN A 82 4.37 9.30 11.66
N GLN A 83 3.38 8.63 11.08
CA GLN A 83 3.37 7.17 10.99
C GLN A 83 4.52 6.65 10.11
N ALA A 84 4.80 7.33 9.00
CA ALA A 84 5.93 7.00 8.14
C ALA A 84 7.27 7.12 8.87
N ILE A 85 7.47 8.14 9.71
CA ILE A 85 8.68 8.31 10.53
C ILE A 85 8.86 7.13 11.50
N ILE A 86 7.78 6.65 12.12
CA ILE A 86 7.84 5.50 13.04
C ILE A 86 8.22 4.24 12.25
N SER A 87 7.53 3.97 11.14
CA SER A 87 7.81 2.80 10.30
C SER A 87 9.21 2.84 9.69
N ALA A 88 9.70 4.01 9.26
CA ALA A 88 11.06 4.19 8.75
C ALA A 88 12.13 3.87 9.81
N GLN A 89 11.87 4.20 11.09
CA GLN A 89 12.76 3.81 12.20
C GLN A 89 12.77 2.29 12.42
N GLU A 90 11.59 1.66 12.42
CA GLU A 90 11.47 0.21 12.59
C GLU A 90 12.12 -0.58 11.45
N LEU A 91 12.08 -0.04 10.23
CA LEU A 91 12.67 -0.63 9.03
C LEU A 91 14.15 -0.27 8.84
N GLY A 92 14.70 0.67 9.63
CA GLY A 92 16.11 1.04 9.60
C GLY A 92 16.51 1.91 8.40
N TYR A 93 15.70 2.90 8.03
CA TYR A 93 15.96 3.81 6.92
C TYR A 93 17.24 4.62 7.14
N GLU A 94 17.85 5.09 6.06
CA GLU A 94 19.08 5.87 6.15
C GLU A 94 18.86 7.22 6.85
N GLN A 95 19.92 7.77 7.43
CA GLN A 95 19.82 9.04 8.15
C GLN A 95 19.41 10.20 7.23
N ALA A 96 19.78 10.13 5.94
CA ALA A 96 19.35 11.12 4.94
C ALA A 96 17.83 11.09 4.72
N ASP A 97 17.25 9.91 4.58
CA ASP A 97 15.81 9.70 4.39
C ASP A 97 15.02 10.16 5.62
N MET A 98 15.53 9.84 6.81
CA MET A 98 14.96 10.31 8.07
C MET A 98 14.95 11.84 8.16
N GLN A 99 15.98 12.52 7.64
CA GLN A 99 16.01 13.98 7.59
C GLN A 99 14.99 14.54 6.60
N LEU A 100 14.77 13.90 5.45
CA LEU A 100 13.76 14.30 4.48
C LEU A 100 12.35 14.22 5.08
N LEU A 101 12.03 13.09 5.72
CA LEU A 101 10.77 12.90 6.42
C LEU A 101 10.55 13.95 7.53
N ALA A 102 11.59 14.23 8.33
CA ALA A 102 11.52 15.25 9.37
C ALA A 102 11.31 16.68 8.82
N ARG A 103 11.93 17.00 7.68
CA ARG A 103 11.73 18.29 7.00
C ARG A 103 10.31 18.44 6.48
N LEU A 104 9.77 17.39 5.85
CA LEU A 104 8.39 17.38 5.39
C LEU A 104 7.42 17.56 6.57
N PHE A 105 7.62 16.81 7.66
CA PHE A 105 6.81 16.92 8.88
C PHE A 105 6.82 18.35 9.44
N THR A 106 8.00 18.96 9.55
CA THR A 106 8.16 20.33 10.04
C THR A 106 7.48 21.36 9.12
N GLY A 107 7.54 21.16 7.81
CA GLY A 107 6.85 21.99 6.84
C GLY A 107 5.33 21.93 7.01
N LEU A 108 4.79 20.71 7.12
CA LEU A 108 3.36 20.48 7.29
C LEU A 108 2.79 21.05 8.60
N GLN A 109 3.56 21.11 9.69
CA GLN A 109 3.10 21.75 10.94
C GLN A 109 2.70 23.22 10.79
N ARG A 110 3.30 23.92 9.81
CA ARG A 110 3.03 25.35 9.56
C ARG A 110 2.06 25.56 8.41
N TYR A 111 1.71 24.50 7.71
CA TYR A 111 0.86 24.54 6.53
C TYR A 111 -0.61 24.44 6.95
N THR A 112 -1.41 25.40 6.47
CA THR A 112 -2.86 25.33 6.63
C THR A 112 -3.43 24.56 5.45
N PRO A 113 -4.11 23.42 5.69
CA PRO A 113 -4.58 22.59 4.60
C PRO A 113 -5.66 23.27 3.75
N VAL A 114 -5.47 23.25 2.44
CA VAL A 114 -6.51 23.69 1.49
C VAL A 114 -7.61 22.62 1.47
N PRO A 115 -8.88 22.97 1.77
CA PRO A 115 -9.98 22.01 1.70
C PRO A 115 -10.07 21.40 0.30
N PRO A 116 -10.32 20.08 0.18
CA PRO A 116 -10.55 19.46 -1.12
C PRO A 116 -11.71 20.17 -1.81
N GLU A 117 -11.55 20.54 -3.10
CA GLU A 117 -12.65 21.11 -3.86
C GLU A 117 -13.83 20.13 -3.86
N PRO A 118 -15.07 20.61 -3.64
CA PRO A 118 -16.25 19.75 -3.73
C PRO A 118 -16.33 19.23 -5.16
N THR A 119 -16.23 17.90 -5.32
CA THR A 119 -16.47 17.24 -6.59
C THR A 119 -17.89 17.58 -7.07
N PRO A 120 -18.09 18.03 -8.32
CA PRO A 120 -19.40 18.39 -8.86
C PRO A 120 -20.36 17.20 -8.96
#